data_AF-A0A450VL74-F1
#
_entry.id   AF-A0A450VL74-F1
#
_cell.length_a   1.000
_cell.length_b   1.000
_cell.length_c   1.000
_cell.angle_alpha   90.00
_cell.angle_beta   90.00
_cell.angle_gamma   90.00
#
_symmetry.space_group_name_H-M   'P 1'
#
loop_
_entity.id
_entity.type
_entity.pdbx_description
1 polymer ?
#
loop_
_entity_poly.entity_id
_entity_poly.type
_entity_poly.pdbx_seq_one_letter_code
_entity_poly.pdbx_strand_id
1 'polypeptide(L)'
;EIVREECRKKNVDILKGDVSAEHVHIMVSIPPHVAISRLVQYIKGKSAYILLSQFQQPRGQYWGRHIWARGYFCRGSGNVTDEVIKAYIENQGHDIDDNFRVGD
;
A
#
# COMPACT_ATOMS: atom_id res chain seq x y z
N GLU A 1 -10.41 10.86 1.03
CA GLU A 1 -11.44 9.82 0.77
C GLU A 1 -11.01 8.78 -0.26
N ILE A 2 -10.62 9.17 -1.47
CA ILE A 2 -10.28 8.26 -2.58
C ILE A 2 -9.28 7.16 -2.20
N VAL A 3 -8.19 7.50 -1.51
CA VAL A 3 -7.18 6.53 -1.06
C VAL A 3 -7.79 5.46 -0.13
N ARG A 4 -8.65 5.88 0.81
CA ARG A 4 -9.30 4.97 1.77
C ARG A 4 -10.24 4.00 1.06
N GLU A 5 -11.00 4.50 0.09
CA GLU A 5 -11.89 3.68 -0.73
C GLU A 5 -11.12 2.61 -1.52
N GLU A 6 -10.05 2.99 -2.21
CA GLU A 6 -9.25 2.04 -3.01
C GLU A 6 -8.51 1.01 -2.16
N CYS A 7 -8.03 1.39 -0.97
CA CYS A 7 -7.44 0.44 -0.01
C CYS A 7 -8.50 -0.55 0.52
N ARG A 8 -9.68 -0.07 0.93
CA ARG A 8 -10.77 -0.90 1.46
C ARG A 8 -11.27 -1.93 0.44
N LYS A 9 -11.35 -1.59 -0.85
CA LYS A 9 -11.70 -2.53 -1.93
C LYS A 9 -10.74 -3.72 -2.06
N LYS A 10 -9.55 -3.61 -1.47
CA LYS A 10 -8.48 -4.62 -1.54
C LYS A 10 -8.12 -5.21 -0.18
N ASN A 11 -8.92 -4.95 0.85
CA ASN A 11 -8.62 -5.34 2.23
C ASN A 11 -7.23 -4.87 2.68
N VAL A 12 -6.86 -3.64 2.29
CA VAL A 12 -5.62 -2.97 2.71
C VAL A 12 -5.96 -1.99 3.81
N ASP A 13 -5.31 -2.13 4.96
CA ASP A 13 -5.50 -1.23 6.09
C ASP A 13 -4.51 -0.07 6.03
N ILE A 14 -5.01 1.15 6.20
CA ILE A 14 -4.16 2.35 6.28
C ILE A 14 -3.79 2.56 7.74
N LEU A 15 -2.52 2.40 8.07
CA LEU A 15 -1.98 2.59 9.41
C LEU A 15 -1.70 4.07 9.70
N LYS A 16 -1.18 4.80 8.70
CA LYS A 16 -0.94 6.25 8.76
C LYS A 16 -0.94 6.84 7.37
N GLY A 17 -1.32 8.11 7.24
CA GLY A 17 -1.23 8.82 5.97
C GLY A 17 -1.03 10.32 6.18
N ASP A 18 -0.35 10.94 5.24
CA ASP A 18 -0.15 12.38 5.16
C ASP A 18 -0.28 12.85 3.70
N VAL A 19 -0.93 13.99 3.51
CA VAL A 19 -1.24 14.56 2.19
C VAL A 19 -0.72 15.98 2.17
N SER A 20 0.28 16.23 1.33
CA SER A 20 0.83 17.55 1.09
C SER A 20 0.39 18.10 -0.27
N ALA A 21 0.75 19.34 -0.56
CA ALA A 21 0.43 19.97 -1.84
C ALA A 21 1.12 19.29 -3.05
N GLU A 22 2.25 18.62 -2.81
CA GLU A 22 3.12 18.09 -3.87
C GLU A 22 3.33 16.57 -3.82
N HIS A 23 2.98 15.91 -2.71
CA HIS A 23 3.11 14.46 -2.56
C HIS A 23 2.12 13.87 -1.54
N VAL A 24 2.00 12.55 -1.55
CA VAL A 24 1.20 11.80 -0.57
C VAL A 24 2.03 10.65 -0.01
N HIS A 25 2.07 10.53 1.30
CA HIS A 25 2.67 9.42 2.02
C HIS A 25 1.58 8.56 2.67
N ILE A 26 1.66 7.25 2.48
CA ILE A 26 0.79 6.29 3.16
C ILE A 26 1.61 5.12 3.68
N MET A 27 1.33 4.72 4.93
CA MET A 27 1.78 3.48 5.54
C MET A 27 0.59 2.54 5.61
N VAL A 28 0.74 1.35 5.03
CA VAL A 28 -0.36 0.39 4.90
C VAL A 28 0.07 -0.99 5.39
N SER A 29 -0.88 -1.72 5.96
CA SER A 29 -0.80 -3.18 6.08
C SER A 29 -1.45 -3.77 4.83
N ILE A 30 -0.66 -4.46 4.01
CA ILE A 30 -1.09 -4.96 2.71
C ILE A 30 -1.09 -6.49 2.71
N PRO A 31 -2.20 -7.15 2.29
CA PRO A 31 -2.21 -8.60 2.15
C PRO A 31 -1.18 -9.05 1.09
N PRO A 32 -0.51 -10.21 1.28
CA PRO A 32 0.60 -10.64 0.42
C PRO A 32 0.18 -10.90 -1.03
N HIS A 33 -1.10 -11.21 -1.28
CA HIS A 33 -1.63 -11.42 -2.64
C HIS A 33 -1.90 -10.09 -3.39
N VAL A 34 -1.89 -8.95 -2.70
CA VAL A 34 -2.13 -7.65 -3.32
C VAL A 34 -0.80 -7.06 -3.81
N ALA A 35 -0.63 -7.00 -5.13
CA ALA A 35 0.52 -6.33 -5.72
C ALA A 35 0.51 -4.82 -5.41
N ILE A 36 1.60 -4.32 -4.79
CA ILE A 36 1.77 -2.90 -4.44
C ILE A 36 1.60 -2.00 -5.68
N SER A 37 2.20 -2.38 -6.80
CA SER A 37 2.11 -1.64 -8.07
C SER A 37 0.67 -1.45 -8.53
N ARG A 38 -0.16 -2.48 -8.33
CA ARG A 38 -1.58 -2.45 -8.71
C ARG A 38 -2.39 -1.58 -7.76
N LEU A 39 -2.15 -1.66 -6.44
CA LEU A 39 -2.78 -0.73 -5.49
C LEU A 39 -2.47 0.74 -5.84
N VAL A 40 -1.20 1.05 -6.10
CA VAL A 40 -0.75 2.40 -6.46
C VAL A 40 -1.36 2.85 -7.80
N GLN A 41 -1.46 1.95 -8.78
CA GLN A 41 -2.13 2.25 -10.06
C GLN A 41 -3.58 2.71 -9.85
N TYR A 42 -4.36 2.01 -9.02
CA TYR A 42 -5.75 2.38 -8.74
C TYR A 42 -5.85 3.71 -7.99
N ILE A 43 -5.03 3.89 -6.95
CA ILE A 43 -5.02 5.14 -6.18
C ILE A 43 -4.70 6.34 -7.08
N LYS A 44 -3.62 6.26 -7.86
CA LYS A 44 -3.18 7.35 -8.74
C LYS A 44 -4.18 7.58 -9.88
N GLY A 45 -4.70 6.52 -10.49
CA GLY A 45 -5.63 6.61 -11.60
C GLY A 45 -6.97 7.22 -11.19
N LYS A 46 -7.58 6.70 -10.12
CA LYS A 46 -8.89 7.18 -9.63
C LYS A 46 -8.82 8.61 -9.13
N SER A 47 -7.76 8.95 -8.39
CA SER A 47 -7.55 10.32 -7.90
C SER A 47 -7.30 11.30 -9.03
N ALA A 48 -6.45 10.97 -10.01
CA ALA A 48 -6.22 11.83 -11.17
C ALA A 48 -7.52 12.05 -11.96
N TYR A 49 -8.30 11.00 -12.18
CA TYR A 49 -9.58 11.11 -12.88
C TYR A 49 -10.56 12.06 -12.18
N ILE A 50 -10.73 11.93 -10.87
CA ILE A 50 -11.64 12.79 -10.09
C ILE A 50 -11.13 14.24 -10.05
N LEU A 51 -9.83 14.45 -9.80
CA LEU A 51 -9.26 15.79 -9.72
C LEU A 51 -9.33 16.51 -11.06
N LEU A 52 -9.09 15.81 -12.17
CA LEU A 52 -9.18 16.39 -13.52
C LEU A 52 -10.62 16.62 -13.99
N SER A 53 -11.61 15.95 -13.40
CA SER A 53 -13.03 16.16 -13.74
C SER A 53 -13.66 17.26 -12.89
N GLN A 54 -13.27 17.39 -11.61
CA GLN A 54 -13.80 18.39 -10.69
C GLN A 54 -13.16 19.76 -10.84
N PHE A 55 -11.88 19.83 -11.18
CA PHE A 55 -11.14 21.09 -11.28
C PHE A 55 -10.78 21.36 -12.74
N GLN A 56 -11.41 22.37 -13.35
CA GLN A 56 -10.94 22.97 -14.60
C GLN A 56 -9.62 23.67 -14.32
N GLN A 57 -8.52 22.92 -14.40
CA GLN A 57 -7.19 23.46 -14.12
C GLN A 57 -6.85 24.59 -15.11
N PRO A 58 -6.25 25.71 -14.67
CA PRO A 58 -5.73 26.73 -15.56
C PRO A 58 -4.77 26.07 -16.57
N ARG A 59 -5.01 26.30 -17.86
CA ARG A 59 -4.17 25.82 -18.96
C ARG A 59 -2.74 26.35 -18.76
N GLY A 60 -1.88 25.58 -18.10
CA GLY A 60 -0.48 25.95 -17.87
C GLY A 60 0.24 25.22 -16.74
N GLN A 61 -0.45 24.81 -15.68
CA GLN A 61 0.21 24.19 -14.52
C GLN A 61 0.50 22.69 -14.72
N TYR A 62 -0.36 21.99 -15.48
CA TYR A 62 -0.25 20.55 -15.76
C TYR A 62 -0.25 20.30 -17.27
N TRP A 63 0.86 20.62 -17.94
CA TRP A 63 1.06 20.26 -19.35
C TRP A 63 0.83 18.75 -19.52
N GLY A 64 -0.14 18.37 -20.36
CA GLY A 64 -0.50 16.96 -20.58
C GLY A 64 -1.53 16.35 -19.62
N ARG A 65 -2.15 17.12 -18.73
CA ARG A 65 -3.20 16.64 -17.78
C ARG A 65 -2.72 15.49 -16.87
N HIS A 66 -1.46 15.53 -16.42
CA HIS A 66 -0.93 14.55 -15.47
C HIS A 66 -0.92 15.12 -14.05
N ILE A 67 -1.59 14.45 -13.12
CA ILE A 67 -1.60 14.81 -11.68
C ILE A 67 -0.40 14.20 -10.94
N TRP A 68 -0.01 12.97 -11.31
CA TRP A 68 1.04 12.23 -10.63
C TRP A 68 2.25 12.02 -11.52
N ALA A 69 3.44 11.99 -10.91
CA ALA A 69 4.63 11.45 -11.55
C ALA A 69 4.40 10.00 -12.01
N ARG A 70 5.13 9.53 -13.03
CA ARG A 70 4.99 8.15 -13.54
C ARG A 70 5.32 7.10 -12.46
N GLY A 71 6.38 7.34 -11.69
CA GLY A 71 6.86 6.44 -10.64
C GLY A 71 6.10 6.55 -9.32
N TYR A 72 6.52 5.74 -8.36
CA TYR A 72 6.17 5.81 -6.94
C TYR A 72 7.32 5.23 -6.11
N PHE A 73 7.38 5.58 -4.83
CA PHE A 73 8.31 5.00 -3.88
C PHE A 73 7.58 4.02 -2.97
N CYS A 74 8.18 2.87 -2.70
CA CYS A 74 7.71 1.94 -1.67
C CYS A 74 8.90 1.26 -0.98
N ARG A 75 8.76 1.03 0.32
CA ARG A 75 9.72 0.28 1.12
C ARG A 75 8.97 -0.51 2.19
N GLY A 76 9.39 -1.74 2.45
CA GLY A 76 8.90 -2.50 3.58
C GLY A 76 9.27 -1.81 4.89
N SER A 77 8.34 -1.80 5.84
CA SER A 77 8.58 -1.35 7.21
C SER A 77 8.56 -2.59 8.10
N GLY A 78 9.68 -2.88 8.77
CA GLY A 78 9.78 -4.00 9.69
C GLY A 78 11.19 -4.17 10.24
N ASN A 79 11.29 -4.31 11.56
CA ASN A 79 12.40 -5.02 12.20
C ASN A 79 11.83 -6.40 12.55
N VAL A 80 12.05 -7.39 11.69
CA VAL A 80 11.69 -8.77 12.00
C VAL A 80 12.86 -9.34 12.78
N THR A 81 12.65 -9.61 14.07
CA THR A 81 13.63 -10.31 14.91
C THR A 81 13.27 -11.79 14.99
N ASP A 82 14.24 -12.64 15.37
CA ASP A 82 14.02 -14.08 15.54
C ASP A 82 12.90 -14.36 16.54
N GLU A 83 12.76 -13.54 17.58
CA GLU A 83 11.69 -13.66 18.58
C GLU A 83 10.31 -13.43 17.96
N VAL A 84 10.17 -12.45 17.06
CA VAL A 84 8.91 -12.17 16.36
C VAL A 84 8.53 -13.33 15.43
N ILE A 85 9.51 -13.95 14.76
CA ILE A 85 9.28 -15.12 13.90
C ILE A 85 8.87 -16.34 14.75
N LYS A 86 9.59 -16.63 15.83
CA LYS A 86 9.27 -17.76 16.73
C LYS A 86 7.87 -17.61 17.33
N ALA A 87 7.55 -16.44 17.87
CA ALA A 87 6.22 -16.17 18.43
C ALA A 87 5.10 -16.23 17.37
N TYR A 88 5.39 -15.85 16.12
CA TYR A 88 4.44 -16.03 15.02
C TYR A 88 4.19 -17.53 14.76
N ILE A 89 5.24 -18.35 14.62
CA ILE A 89 5.12 -19.80 14.35
C ILE A 89 4.37 -20.51 15.49
N GLU A 90 4.71 -20.23 16.74
CA GLU A 90 4.07 -20.84 17.92
C GLU A 90 2.58 -20.49 18.01
N ASN A 91 2.19 -19.26 17.66
CA ASN A 91 0.80 -18.80 17.71
C ASN A 91 -0.03 -19.12 16.47
N GLN A 92 0.56 -19.71 15.41
CA GLN A 92 -0.18 -20.06 14.19
C GLN A 92 -1.06 -21.30 14.34
N GLY A 93 -1.09 -21.96 15.51
CA GLY A 93 -2.12 -22.95 15.87
C GLY A 93 -2.33 -24.01 14.79
N HIS A 94 -1.30 -24.81 14.52
CA HIS A 94 -1.47 -26.04 13.76
C HIS A 94 -1.70 -27.18 14.74
N ASP A 95 -2.78 -27.95 14.56
CA ASP A 95 -2.78 -29.36 14.95
C ASP A 95 -1.56 -30.00 14.27
N ILE A 96 -0.55 -30.31 15.07
CA ILE A 96 0.79 -30.63 14.57
C ILE A 96 0.78 -32.07 14.02
N ASP A 97 0.98 -32.23 12.71
CA ASP A 97 1.64 -33.42 12.18
C ASP A 97 3.16 -33.18 12.31
N ASP A 98 3.77 -33.94 13.20
CA ASP A 98 4.95 -33.60 13.99
C ASP A 98 6.26 -34.05 13.31
N ASN A 99 6.49 -33.63 12.05
CA ASN A 99 7.59 -34.20 11.24
C ASN A 99 8.58 -33.21 10.60
N PHE A 100 8.61 -31.94 10.99
CA PHE A 100 9.66 -31.04 10.50
C PHE A 100 10.80 -30.88 11.52
N ARG A 101 11.91 -31.60 11.31
CA ARG A 101 13.18 -31.41 12.03
C ARG A 101 14.22 -30.80 11.09
N VAL A 102 14.81 -29.68 11.47
CA VAL A 102 16.05 -29.15 10.87
C VAL A 102 17.17 -29.47 11.84
N GLY A 103 18.11 -30.32 11.41
CA GLY A 103 19.31 -30.64 12.18
C GLY A 103 20.36 -29.52 12.07
N ASP A 104 21.25 -29.47 13.07
CA ASP A 104 22.40 -28.56 13.14
C ASP A 104 23.36 -28.69 11.95
#